data_AF-A0A2H6K6K0-F1
#
_entry.id   AF-A0A2H6K6K0-F1
#
_cell.length_a   1.000
_cell.length_b   1.000
_cell.length_c   1.000
_cell.angle_alpha   90.00
_cell.angle_beta   90.00
_cell.angle_gamma   90.00
#
_symmetry.space_group_name_H-M   'P 1'
#
loop_
_entity.id
_entity.type
_entity.pdbx_description
1 polymer ?
#
loop_
_entity_poly.entity_id
_entity_poly.type
_entity_poly.pdbx_seq_one_letter_code
_entity_poly.pdbx_strand_id
1 'polypeptide(L)'
;MSSHWQKPYRLFARCVRGIEGALANELESLGFPRHCLIKDRSGVTVEEGSLRRLYFLSYFSRLCNGVFVEAASFPLKDKAAFTDSCAAITWPNFIRTNGSFLVESHISESSGFLHCGRYASQLVKDGVSHHFGRSLGMPTPSVSFSDPDVKVLLHVGRGEARVLVDAVGASTSARSYRYKPAISDIDPTVAVALLHDIGFASHHPSCSDLNDYERLCTGGVEDGVASGHSIEHPMDDASPCHSSATTLKSPCEPLSDGSNIASKGAEPDTGAYKSPIPSKYLFSESTAPAYGNVVDLFCGCGTVLIEAAMMAARIAPGSLWPSISFRKFGVYDDASFRRLQKYAAGIKLSKDSEAYQSLLGSFVGIESCWEKVEACLYSAERAGVLDLLRITQSDYLKDGLYTAHRSRKESERWRYLIAQLPRLKCKFSDVPDHSGDVAVDSTSNRKRPGDTNSLPPVTDRRTRNTRPTQNRKAQRSSSAVSALDPLRYCKLVHNISKFKQRFFEDDARCLLVAPSMLHLPNMETAHGGPLHGGRAFVKSGVPSMAYHSHREDVTNK
;
A
#
# COMPACT_ATOMS: atom_id res chain seq x y z
N MET A 1 -24.28 -3.12 19.25
CA MET A 1 -23.69 -1.91 18.65
C MET A 1 -22.61 -1.41 19.60
N SER A 2 -21.38 -1.15 19.16
CA SER A 2 -20.36 -0.61 20.07
C SER A 2 -20.68 0.84 20.41
N SER A 3 -20.74 1.15 21.70
CA SER A 3 -21.33 2.34 22.30
C SER A 3 -20.50 3.63 22.16
N HIS A 4 -19.67 3.75 21.12
CA HIS A 4 -18.68 4.83 21.02
C HIS A 4 -19.15 6.01 20.16
N TRP A 5 -19.79 5.74 19.02
CA TRP A 5 -20.48 6.76 18.23
C TRP A 5 -21.98 6.56 18.34
N GLN A 6 -22.72 7.62 18.68
CA GLN A 6 -24.17 7.56 18.88
C GLN A 6 -24.94 7.28 17.58
N LYS A 7 -24.35 7.63 16.42
CA LYS A 7 -24.86 7.37 15.07
C LYS A 7 -23.72 6.91 14.18
N PRO A 8 -23.98 6.05 13.17
CA PRO A 8 -22.96 5.69 12.20
C PRO A 8 -22.54 6.92 11.38
N TYR A 9 -21.25 7.02 11.07
CA TYR A 9 -20.71 8.02 10.14
C TYR A 9 -20.55 7.40 8.75
N ARG A 10 -20.42 8.23 7.71
CA ARG A 10 -19.94 7.73 6.41
C ARG A 10 -18.40 7.65 6.44
N LEU A 11 -17.82 6.56 5.97
CA LEU A 11 -16.38 6.42 5.82
C LEU A 11 -16.01 6.55 4.34
N PHE A 12 -15.10 7.44 3.99
CA PHE A 12 -14.60 7.57 2.63
C PHE A 12 -13.22 6.90 2.51
N ALA A 13 -13.16 5.78 1.79
CA ALA A 13 -11.92 5.12 1.43
C ALA A 13 -11.41 5.70 0.10
N ARG A 14 -10.39 6.56 0.17
CA ARG A 14 -9.78 7.17 -1.02
C ARG A 14 -8.88 6.16 -1.73
N CYS A 15 -8.86 6.19 -3.05
CA CYS A 15 -7.98 5.36 -3.87
C CYS A 15 -7.39 6.14 -5.05
N VAL A 16 -6.49 5.50 -5.81
CA VAL A 16 -6.07 6.04 -7.11
C VAL A 16 -7.27 6.05 -8.06
N ARG A 17 -7.37 7.06 -8.91
CA ARG A 17 -8.45 7.14 -9.90
C ARG A 17 -8.35 5.97 -10.89
N GLY A 18 -9.47 5.30 -11.15
CA GLY A 18 -9.57 4.13 -12.02
C GLY A 18 -9.57 2.78 -11.29
N ILE A 19 -9.38 2.75 -9.96
CA ILE A 19 -9.46 1.52 -9.16
C ILE A 19 -10.65 1.50 -8.20
N GLU A 20 -11.61 2.41 -8.35
CA GLU A 20 -12.80 2.49 -7.50
C GLU A 20 -13.61 1.18 -7.52
N GLY A 21 -13.73 0.55 -8.70
CA GLY A 21 -14.37 -0.75 -8.85
C GLY A 21 -13.61 -1.88 -8.14
N ALA A 22 -12.28 -1.88 -8.25
CA ALA A 22 -11.44 -2.86 -7.57
C ALA A 22 -11.47 -2.68 -6.04
N LEU A 23 -11.47 -1.43 -5.56
CA LEU A 23 -11.62 -1.12 -4.14
C LEU A 23 -12.99 -1.57 -3.63
N ALA A 24 -14.08 -1.30 -4.35
CA ALA A 24 -15.41 -1.75 -3.95
C ALA A 24 -15.48 -3.28 -3.83
N ASN A 25 -14.87 -4.01 -4.78
CA ASN A 25 -14.79 -5.47 -4.72
C ASN A 25 -13.92 -5.97 -3.55
N GLU A 26 -12.83 -5.27 -3.22
CA GLU A 26 -12.01 -5.56 -2.03
C GLU A 26 -12.83 -5.35 -0.75
N LEU A 27 -13.58 -4.25 -0.65
CA LEU A 27 -14.41 -3.99 0.54
C LEU A 27 -15.52 -5.04 0.68
N GLU A 28 -16.16 -5.41 -0.44
CA GLU A 28 -17.16 -6.47 -0.45
C GLU A 28 -16.56 -7.81 -0.01
N SER A 29 -15.37 -8.17 -0.50
CA SER A 29 -14.70 -9.41 -0.08
C SER A 29 -14.23 -9.37 1.38
N LEU A 30 -13.92 -8.19 1.92
CA LEU A 30 -13.64 -7.97 3.33
C LEU A 30 -14.88 -8.04 4.25
N GLY A 31 -16.07 -8.27 3.69
CA GLY A 31 -17.31 -8.43 4.46
C GLY A 31 -18.15 -7.15 4.59
N PHE A 32 -17.80 -6.07 3.90
CA PHE A 32 -18.66 -4.88 3.84
C PHE A 32 -19.87 -5.16 2.93
N PRO A 33 -21.11 -4.96 3.40
CA PRO A 33 -22.28 -5.23 2.57
C PRO A 33 -22.31 -4.35 1.33
N ARG A 34 -22.53 -4.95 0.16
CA ARG A 34 -22.54 -4.25 -1.14
C ARG A 34 -23.48 -3.04 -1.17
N HIS A 35 -24.62 -3.11 -0.49
CA HIS A 35 -25.59 -2.02 -0.43
C HIS A 35 -25.09 -0.79 0.34
N CYS A 36 -24.08 -0.95 1.22
CA CYS A 36 -23.46 0.16 1.94
C CYS A 36 -22.31 0.82 1.16
N LEU A 37 -21.94 0.30 -0.02
CA LEU A 37 -20.77 0.73 -0.79
C LEU A 37 -21.19 1.63 -1.96
N ILE A 38 -20.87 2.92 -1.86
CA ILE A 38 -21.10 3.90 -2.91
C ILE A 38 -19.77 4.21 -3.60
N LYS A 39 -19.68 3.92 -4.89
CA LYS A 39 -18.53 4.32 -5.70
C LYS A 39 -18.58 5.82 -5.94
N ASP A 40 -17.57 6.52 -5.45
CA ASP A 40 -17.38 7.95 -5.61
C ASP A 40 -16.19 8.22 -6.52
N ARG A 41 -15.99 9.48 -6.93
CA ARG A 41 -14.78 9.84 -7.69
C ARG A 41 -13.53 9.66 -6.82
N SER A 42 -12.59 8.83 -7.28
CA SER A 42 -11.33 8.55 -6.57
C SER A 42 -11.50 7.90 -5.19
N GLY A 43 -12.58 7.15 -4.96
CA GLY A 43 -12.78 6.41 -3.72
C GLY A 43 -14.11 5.67 -3.63
N VAL A 44 -14.34 5.03 -2.49
CA VAL A 44 -15.58 4.32 -2.16
C VAL A 44 -16.05 4.80 -0.79
N THR A 45 -17.30 5.23 -0.70
CA THR A 45 -17.95 5.60 0.56
C THR A 45 -18.66 4.38 1.15
N VAL A 46 -18.45 4.14 2.44
CA VAL A 46 -19.17 3.17 3.27
C VAL A 46 -20.17 3.94 4.13
N GLU A 47 -21.48 3.74 3.90
CA GLU A 47 -22.52 4.56 4.56
C GLU A 47 -22.68 4.29 6.06
N GLU A 48 -22.53 3.03 6.48
CA GLU A 48 -22.73 2.60 7.86
C GLU A 48 -21.40 2.41 8.60
N GLY A 49 -20.65 3.49 8.76
CA GLY A 49 -19.36 3.50 9.44
C GLY A 49 -19.46 3.46 10.96
N SER A 50 -19.07 2.34 11.54
CA SER A 50 -18.75 2.23 12.97
C SER A 50 -17.25 2.42 13.20
N LEU A 51 -16.85 2.69 14.45
CA LEU A 51 -15.45 2.77 14.83
C LEU A 51 -14.70 1.45 14.55
N ARG A 52 -15.39 0.31 14.73
CA ARG A 52 -14.85 -1.02 14.41
C ARG A 52 -14.61 -1.18 12.90
N ARG A 53 -15.59 -0.79 12.08
CA ARG A 53 -15.48 -0.79 10.61
C ARG A 53 -14.35 0.12 10.15
N LEU A 54 -14.19 1.29 10.76
CA LEU A 54 -13.05 2.19 10.49
C LEU A 54 -11.71 1.51 10.76
N TYR A 55 -11.56 0.86 11.91
CA TYR A 55 -10.33 0.14 12.25
C TYR A 55 -10.05 -0.98 11.26
N PHE A 56 -11.05 -1.82 10.98
CA PHE A 56 -10.91 -2.95 10.08
C PHE A 56 -10.55 -2.51 8.65
N LEU A 57 -11.30 -1.54 8.11
CA LEU A 57 -11.05 -0.93 6.80
C LEU A 57 -9.62 -0.42 6.69
N SER A 58 -9.19 0.37 7.67
CA SER A 58 -7.83 0.96 7.69
C SER A 58 -6.78 -0.15 7.74
N TYR A 59 -6.99 -1.18 8.54
CA TYR A 59 -5.98 -2.20 8.81
C TYR A 59 -5.80 -3.20 7.65
N PHE A 60 -6.89 -3.55 6.95
CA PHE A 60 -6.91 -4.63 5.97
C PHE A 60 -6.93 -4.20 4.51
N SER A 61 -7.50 -3.04 4.18
CA SER A 61 -7.57 -2.61 2.77
C SER A 61 -6.17 -2.37 2.20
N ARG A 62 -5.91 -2.97 1.03
CA ARG A 62 -4.65 -2.82 0.32
C ARG A 62 -4.74 -1.80 -0.80
N LEU A 63 -5.95 -1.52 -1.30
CA LEU A 63 -6.21 -0.61 -2.42
C LEU A 63 -6.48 0.84 -2.00
N CYS A 64 -6.93 1.09 -0.76
CA CYS A 64 -7.10 2.46 -0.30
C CYS A 64 -5.73 3.13 -0.04
N ASN A 65 -5.65 4.43 -0.32
CA ASN A 65 -4.51 5.32 -0.02
C ASN A 65 -4.85 6.37 1.07
N GLY A 66 -5.99 6.21 1.73
CA GLY A 66 -6.45 7.03 2.86
C GLY A 66 -7.87 6.65 3.26
N VAL A 67 -8.17 6.75 4.56
CA VAL A 67 -9.51 6.49 5.11
C VAL A 67 -9.93 7.71 5.90
N PHE A 68 -11.12 8.24 5.58
CA PHE A 68 -11.64 9.46 6.16
C PHE A 68 -13.01 9.21 6.77
N VAL A 69 -13.32 9.89 7.87
CA VAL A 69 -14.67 9.95 8.43
C VAL A 69 -15.34 11.22 7.92
N GLU A 70 -16.50 11.12 7.26
CA GLU A 70 -17.29 12.29 6.88
C GLU A 70 -18.03 12.82 8.10
N ALA A 71 -17.45 13.84 8.75
CA ALA A 71 -17.97 14.42 9.97
C ALA A 71 -19.24 15.26 9.71
N ALA A 72 -19.33 15.91 8.55
CA ALA A 72 -20.54 16.57 8.07
C ALA A 72 -20.49 16.82 6.56
N SER A 73 -21.68 16.91 5.96
CA SER A 73 -21.91 17.43 4.61
C SER A 73 -23.06 18.43 4.66
N PHE A 74 -22.90 19.60 4.04
CA PHE A 74 -23.94 20.64 4.02
C PHE A 74 -23.82 21.56 2.79
N PRO A 75 -24.94 22.16 2.33
CA PRO A 75 -24.93 23.07 1.18
C PRO A 75 -24.24 24.40 1.52
N LEU A 76 -23.60 24.98 0.51
CA LEU A 76 -22.98 26.31 0.61
C LEU A 76 -24.04 27.41 0.42
N LYS A 77 -24.42 28.07 1.52
CA LYS A 77 -25.34 29.21 1.51
C LYS A 77 -24.58 30.52 1.71
N ASP A 78 -24.30 30.85 2.96
CA ASP A 78 -23.58 32.04 3.38
C ASP A 78 -22.53 31.70 4.44
N LYS A 79 -21.72 32.69 4.81
CA LYS A 79 -20.64 32.55 5.79
C LYS A 79 -21.13 32.13 7.18
N ALA A 80 -22.26 32.68 7.62
CA ALA A 80 -22.79 32.41 8.95
C ALA A 80 -23.26 30.95 9.03
N ALA A 81 -24.10 30.53 8.08
CA ALA A 81 -24.59 29.16 7.96
C ALA A 81 -23.45 28.14 7.83
N PHE A 82 -22.38 28.46 7.09
CA PHE A 82 -21.19 27.61 6.99
C PHE A 82 -20.49 27.45 8.35
N THR A 83 -20.26 28.57 9.05
CA THR A 83 -19.56 28.58 10.35
C THR A 83 -20.37 27.85 11.42
N ASP A 84 -21.69 28.06 11.44
CA ASP A 84 -22.62 27.38 12.34
C ASP A 84 -22.67 25.87 12.06
N SER A 85 -22.66 25.48 10.79
CA SER A 85 -22.61 24.06 10.39
C SER A 85 -21.31 23.40 10.82
N CYS A 86 -20.17 24.09 10.70
CA CYS A 86 -18.89 23.60 11.24
C CYS A 86 -18.92 23.50 12.78
N ALA A 87 -19.53 24.45 13.48
CA ALA A 87 -19.66 24.42 14.94
C ALA A 87 -20.62 23.33 15.44
N ALA A 88 -21.58 22.90 14.63
CA ALA A 88 -22.54 21.85 14.97
C ALA A 88 -21.94 20.43 14.95
N ILE A 89 -20.78 20.23 14.32
CA ILE A 89 -20.07 18.94 14.31
C ILE A 89 -19.69 18.55 15.74
N THR A 90 -19.91 17.29 16.11
CA THR A 90 -19.48 16.74 17.41
C THR A 90 -17.96 16.52 17.44
N TRP A 91 -17.18 17.61 17.47
CA TRP A 91 -15.73 17.58 17.43
C TRP A 91 -15.05 16.73 18.52
N PRO A 92 -15.60 16.57 19.74
CA PRO A 92 -15.03 15.66 20.75
C PRO A 92 -14.94 14.20 20.32
N ASN A 93 -15.67 13.78 19.28
CA ASN A 93 -15.51 12.44 18.71
C ASN A 93 -14.15 12.26 18.01
N PHE A 94 -13.56 13.36 17.53
CA PHE A 94 -12.38 13.38 16.69
C PHE A 94 -11.18 14.04 17.36
N ILE A 95 -11.37 15.20 17.99
CA ILE A 95 -10.30 16.04 18.54
C ILE A 95 -10.41 16.04 20.07
N ARG A 96 -9.30 15.78 20.77
CA ARG A 96 -9.22 15.91 22.23
C ARG A 96 -9.09 17.37 22.62
N THR A 97 -9.56 17.73 23.81
CA THR A 97 -9.45 19.10 24.35
C THR A 97 -8.01 19.58 24.48
N ASN A 98 -7.09 18.68 24.83
CA ASN A 98 -5.65 18.91 24.89
C ASN A 98 -4.92 18.48 23.60
N GLY A 99 -5.65 18.13 22.55
CA GLY A 99 -5.10 17.67 21.28
C GLY A 99 -4.71 18.81 20.35
N SER A 100 -4.14 18.42 19.21
CA SER A 100 -3.80 19.31 18.11
C SER A 100 -4.50 18.93 16.81
N PHE A 101 -4.77 19.90 15.95
CA PHE A 101 -5.36 19.63 14.64
C PHE A 101 -4.80 20.54 13.54
N LEU A 102 -5.02 20.14 12.29
CA LEU A 102 -4.74 20.94 11.10
C LEU A 102 -5.93 20.88 10.14
N VAL A 103 -6.29 22.01 9.53
CA VAL A 103 -7.34 22.06 8.51
C VAL A 103 -6.72 22.34 7.13
N GLU A 104 -6.95 21.43 6.19
CA GLU A 104 -6.62 21.58 4.79
C GLU A 104 -7.90 21.71 3.96
N SER A 105 -7.93 22.66 3.04
CA SER A 105 -9.13 22.91 2.23
C SER A 105 -8.84 22.82 0.75
N HIS A 106 -9.68 22.07 0.04
CA HIS A 106 -9.69 21.96 -1.42
C HIS A 106 -11.00 22.51 -1.96
N ILE A 107 -10.90 23.59 -2.73
CA ILE A 107 -12.05 24.26 -3.36
C ILE A 107 -11.97 23.97 -4.86
N SER A 108 -12.91 23.17 -5.39
CA SER A 108 -13.00 22.94 -6.83
C SER A 108 -13.84 24.00 -7.54
N GLU A 109 -14.81 24.58 -6.84
CA GLU A 109 -15.69 25.64 -7.33
C GLU A 109 -15.79 26.73 -6.26
N SER A 110 -15.44 27.96 -6.61
CA SER A 110 -15.60 29.10 -5.70
C SER A 110 -17.08 29.41 -5.53
N SER A 111 -17.49 29.63 -4.28
CA SER A 111 -18.79 30.21 -3.96
C SER A 111 -18.58 31.65 -3.48
N GLY A 112 -19.63 32.46 -3.51
CA GLY A 112 -19.54 33.92 -3.33
C GLY A 112 -18.76 34.41 -2.11
N PHE A 113 -18.64 33.62 -1.03
CA PHE A 113 -17.84 33.97 0.16
C PHE A 113 -16.57 33.10 0.34
N LEU A 114 -16.38 32.03 -0.43
CA LEU A 114 -15.23 31.13 -0.36
C LEU A 114 -14.38 31.25 -1.62
N HIS A 115 -13.36 32.12 -1.56
CA HIS A 115 -12.47 32.38 -2.69
C HIS A 115 -11.12 31.68 -2.60
N CYS A 116 -10.67 31.29 -1.40
CA CYS A 116 -9.38 30.64 -1.23
C CYS A 116 -9.40 29.57 -0.13
N GLY A 117 -8.61 28.51 -0.32
CA GLY A 117 -8.55 27.39 0.62
C GLY A 117 -8.09 27.81 2.02
N ARG A 118 -7.18 28.77 2.13
CA ARG A 118 -6.71 29.27 3.44
C ARG A 118 -7.82 29.91 4.26
N TYR A 119 -8.67 30.72 3.63
CA TYR A 119 -9.81 31.34 4.30
C TYR A 119 -10.85 30.28 4.70
N ALA A 120 -11.11 29.30 3.84
CA ALA A 120 -12.01 28.19 4.16
C ALA A 120 -11.49 27.36 5.36
N SER A 121 -10.18 27.06 5.41
CA SER A 121 -9.54 26.39 6.54
C SER A 121 -9.69 27.18 7.84
N GLN A 122 -9.58 28.51 7.77
CA GLN A 122 -9.78 29.38 8.93
C GLN A 122 -11.22 29.29 9.46
N LEU A 123 -12.23 29.28 8.60
CA LEU A 123 -13.63 29.19 9.03
C LEU A 123 -13.95 27.85 9.72
N VAL A 124 -13.40 26.74 9.23
CA VAL A 124 -13.55 25.44 9.89
C VAL A 124 -12.86 25.45 11.25
N LYS A 125 -11.65 26.02 11.35
CA LYS A 125 -10.93 26.19 12.62
C LYS A 125 -11.72 27.04 13.63
N ASP A 126 -12.36 28.11 13.16
CA ASP A 126 -13.24 28.94 13.99
C ASP A 126 -14.46 28.14 14.46
N GLY A 127 -15.04 27.29 13.60
CA GLY A 127 -16.10 26.34 13.95
C GLY A 127 -15.68 25.34 15.05
N VAL A 128 -14.49 24.75 14.95
CA VAL A 128 -13.90 23.90 16.00
C VAL A 128 -13.78 24.69 17.31
N SER A 129 -13.23 25.91 17.24
CA SER A 129 -13.01 26.76 18.42
C SER A 129 -14.34 27.17 19.08
N HIS A 130 -15.37 27.48 18.29
CA HIS A 130 -16.71 27.78 18.77
C HIS A 130 -17.37 26.57 19.44
N HIS A 131 -17.20 25.37 18.89
CA HIS A 131 -17.76 24.17 19.51
C HIS A 131 -17.18 23.93 20.91
N PHE A 132 -15.85 23.87 21.04
CA PHE A 132 -15.21 23.66 22.35
C PHE A 132 -15.47 24.82 23.31
N GLY A 133 -15.23 26.06 22.87
CA GLY A 133 -15.32 27.23 23.74
C GLY A 133 -16.75 27.61 24.11
N ARG A 134 -17.63 27.78 23.12
CA ARG A 134 -19.00 28.29 23.35
C ARG A 134 -20.01 27.19 23.67
N SER A 135 -19.93 26.04 23.00
CA SER A 135 -20.94 24.99 23.17
C SER A 135 -20.65 24.09 24.37
N LEU A 136 -19.37 23.83 24.67
CA LEU A 136 -18.95 22.93 25.74
C LEU A 136 -18.30 23.64 26.95
N GLY A 137 -17.90 24.91 26.82
CA GLY A 137 -17.16 25.62 27.88
C GLY A 137 -15.79 25.02 28.17
N MET A 138 -15.16 24.37 27.18
CA MET A 138 -13.89 23.65 27.32
C MET A 138 -12.73 24.41 26.66
N PRO A 139 -11.48 24.12 27.06
CA PRO A 139 -10.30 24.60 26.34
C PRO A 139 -10.34 24.23 24.87
N THR A 140 -9.98 25.17 24.00
CA THR A 140 -9.90 24.95 22.56
C THR A 140 -8.64 24.15 22.21
N PRO A 141 -8.74 23.11 21.35
CA PRO A 141 -7.57 22.38 20.90
C PRO A 141 -6.60 23.28 20.12
N SER A 142 -5.32 22.89 20.12
CA SER A 142 -4.25 23.65 19.49
C SER A 142 -4.15 23.39 17.97
N VAL A 143 -3.54 24.30 17.21
CA VAL A 143 -3.25 24.08 15.79
C VAL A 143 -1.78 23.74 15.62
N SER A 144 -1.48 22.64 14.93
CA SER A 144 -0.11 22.19 14.65
C SER A 144 0.07 21.97 13.14
N PHE A 145 1.07 22.63 12.55
CA PHE A 145 1.38 22.51 11.12
C PHE A 145 2.35 21.38 10.79
N SER A 146 3.14 20.92 11.77
CA SER A 146 4.19 19.90 11.57
C SER A 146 3.70 18.50 11.88
N ASP A 147 3.12 18.30 13.07
CA ASP A 147 2.61 17.02 13.56
C ASP A 147 1.26 17.22 14.27
N PRO A 148 0.17 17.42 13.52
CA PRO A 148 -1.17 17.46 14.11
C PRO A 148 -1.64 16.07 14.52
N ASP A 149 -2.34 15.97 15.64
CA ASP A 149 -2.96 14.72 16.06
C ASP A 149 -4.08 14.30 15.10
N VAL A 150 -4.82 15.28 14.59
CA VAL A 150 -5.95 15.09 13.68
C VAL A 150 -5.83 16.04 12.47
N LYS A 151 -5.97 15.49 11.26
CA LYS A 151 -6.12 16.31 10.06
C LYS A 151 -7.58 16.35 9.64
N VAL A 152 -8.07 17.55 9.39
CA VAL A 152 -9.42 17.82 8.89
C VAL A 152 -9.29 18.32 7.45
N LEU A 153 -9.97 17.66 6.53
CA LEU A 153 -10.02 18.04 5.13
C LEU A 153 -11.39 18.62 4.81
N LEU A 154 -11.41 19.83 4.28
CA LEU A 154 -12.61 20.46 3.74
C LEU A 154 -12.58 20.32 2.22
N HIS A 155 -13.57 19.63 1.66
CA HIS A 155 -13.79 19.58 0.21
C HIS A 155 -15.02 20.41 -0.15
N VAL A 156 -14.84 21.40 -1.03
CA VAL A 156 -15.90 22.27 -1.52
C VAL A 156 -16.06 22.10 -3.02
N GLY A 157 -17.26 21.74 -3.47
CA GLY A 157 -17.60 21.61 -4.88
C GLY A 157 -19.05 21.21 -5.09
N ARG A 158 -19.60 21.48 -6.28
CA ARG A 158 -21.00 21.16 -6.65
C ARG A 158 -22.02 21.77 -5.70
N GLY A 159 -21.73 22.97 -5.17
CA GLY A 159 -22.58 23.67 -4.22
C GLY A 159 -22.60 23.08 -2.80
N GLU A 160 -21.76 22.08 -2.48
CA GLU A 160 -21.70 21.44 -1.17
C GLU A 160 -20.31 21.55 -0.54
N ALA A 161 -20.29 21.55 0.80
CA ALA A 161 -19.10 21.41 1.63
C ALA A 161 -19.13 20.07 2.36
N ARG A 162 -18.05 19.30 2.22
CA ARG A 162 -17.81 18.06 2.96
C ARG A 162 -16.63 18.24 3.90
N VAL A 163 -16.86 17.99 5.19
CA VAL A 163 -15.83 18.01 6.24
C VAL A 163 -15.45 16.57 6.55
N LEU A 164 -14.22 16.21 6.20
CA LEU A 164 -13.64 14.89 6.35
C LEU A 164 -12.57 14.91 7.46
N VAL A 165 -12.50 13.87 8.27
CA VAL A 165 -11.45 13.69 9.29
C VAL A 165 -10.57 12.52 8.89
N ASP A 166 -9.28 12.75 8.75
CA ASP A 166 -8.31 11.71 8.39
C ASP A 166 -8.12 10.74 9.55
N ALA A 167 -8.49 9.47 9.34
CA ALA A 167 -8.37 8.43 10.34
C ALA A 167 -6.98 7.79 10.40
N VAL A 168 -6.18 7.92 9.36
CA VAL A 168 -4.90 7.19 9.25
C VAL A 168 -3.69 8.14 9.34
N GLY A 169 -3.82 9.35 8.80
CA GLY A 169 -2.82 10.41 8.85
C GLY A 169 -1.83 10.34 7.69
N ALA A 170 -0.88 9.39 7.75
CA ALA A 170 0.02 9.15 6.62
C ALA A 170 -0.74 8.40 5.50
N SER A 171 -0.37 8.66 4.24
CA SER A 171 -0.94 7.91 3.12
C SER A 171 -0.73 6.40 3.33
N THR A 172 -1.79 5.61 3.23
CA THR A 172 -1.70 4.14 3.38
C THR A 172 -0.94 3.48 2.23
N SER A 173 -0.73 4.21 1.12
CA SER A 173 0.17 3.81 0.03
C SER A 173 1.65 3.97 0.37
N ALA A 174 1.98 4.79 1.38
CA ALA A 174 3.33 4.89 1.94
C ALA A 174 3.57 3.71 2.90
N ARG A 175 3.53 2.50 2.34
CA ARG A 175 3.74 1.25 3.06
C ARG A 175 5.02 1.32 3.88
N SER A 176 4.91 1.06 5.17
CA SER A 176 6.00 1.22 6.13
C SER A 176 7.16 0.24 5.91
N TYR A 177 6.96 -0.81 5.11
CA TYR A 177 8.05 -1.71 4.72
C TYR A 177 9.09 -1.06 3.80
N ARG A 178 8.75 0.00 3.06
CA ARG A 178 9.63 0.53 2.01
C ARG A 178 10.94 1.05 2.58
N TYR A 179 12.04 0.44 2.15
CA TYR A 179 13.40 0.97 2.33
C TYR A 179 13.74 1.88 1.16
N LYS A 180 14.42 3.01 1.43
CA LYS A 180 14.76 4.06 0.43
C LYS A 180 13.56 4.47 -0.46
N PRO A 181 12.43 4.95 0.11
CA PRO A 181 11.22 5.32 -0.65
C PRO A 181 11.41 6.45 -1.67
N ALA A 182 12.55 7.14 -1.65
CA ALA A 182 12.94 8.13 -2.65
C ALA A 182 13.30 7.50 -4.01
N ILE A 183 13.65 6.21 -4.06
CA ILE A 183 13.84 5.49 -5.31
C ILE A 183 12.47 5.29 -5.95
N SER A 184 12.31 5.78 -7.18
CA SER A 184 11.04 5.68 -7.90
C SER A 184 10.68 4.23 -8.19
N ASP A 185 9.47 3.84 -7.81
CA ASP A 185 8.88 2.53 -8.09
C ASP A 185 7.35 2.67 -8.26
N ILE A 186 6.68 1.61 -8.70
CA ILE A 186 5.21 1.56 -8.78
C ILE A 186 4.58 1.85 -7.40
N ASP A 187 3.42 2.51 -7.34
CA ASP A 187 2.70 2.70 -6.06
C ASP A 187 2.12 1.36 -5.55
N PRO A 188 2.20 1.02 -4.25
CA PRO A 188 1.76 -0.29 -3.75
C PRO A 188 0.27 -0.57 -3.98
N THR A 189 -0.59 0.45 -3.89
CA THR A 189 -2.02 0.26 -4.16
C THR A 189 -2.27 -0.06 -5.63
N VAL A 190 -1.42 0.46 -6.51
CA VAL A 190 -1.50 0.15 -7.94
C VAL A 190 -0.93 -1.23 -8.23
N ALA A 191 0.16 -1.62 -7.56
CA ALA A 191 0.69 -2.98 -7.63
C ALA A 191 -0.37 -4.03 -7.23
N VAL A 192 -1.13 -3.77 -6.16
CA VAL A 192 -2.24 -4.64 -5.72
C VAL A 192 -3.37 -4.66 -6.76
N ALA A 193 -3.71 -3.51 -7.35
CA ALA A 193 -4.72 -3.47 -8.42
C ALA A 193 -4.32 -4.35 -9.62
N LEU A 194 -3.05 -4.30 -10.04
CA LEU A 194 -2.52 -5.17 -11.09
C LEU A 194 -2.62 -6.66 -10.73
N LEU A 195 -2.33 -7.01 -9.46
CA LEU A 195 -2.47 -8.38 -8.96
C LEU A 195 -3.94 -8.85 -8.99
N HIS A 196 -4.89 -8.00 -8.60
CA HIS A 196 -6.31 -8.35 -8.70
C HIS A 196 -6.76 -8.53 -10.15
N ASP A 197 -6.29 -7.67 -11.06
CA ASP A 197 -6.70 -7.71 -12.47
C ASP A 197 -6.13 -8.93 -13.20
N ILE A 198 -4.86 -9.32 -12.94
CA ILE A 198 -4.25 -10.54 -13.48
C ILE A 198 -4.88 -11.84 -12.91
N GLY A 199 -5.75 -11.72 -11.89
CA GLY A 199 -6.41 -12.86 -11.28
C GLY A 199 -5.65 -13.46 -10.09
N PHE A 200 -4.61 -12.80 -9.60
CA PHE A 200 -3.91 -13.25 -8.40
C PHE A 200 -4.83 -13.08 -7.19
N ALA A 201 -4.96 -14.15 -6.39
CA ALA A 201 -5.83 -14.23 -5.21
C ALA A 201 -7.33 -14.02 -5.46
N SER A 202 -7.81 -13.89 -6.71
CA SER A 202 -9.22 -13.54 -7.01
C SER A 202 -10.23 -14.66 -6.76
N HIS A 203 -9.78 -15.91 -6.68
CA HIS A 203 -10.62 -17.08 -6.41
C HIS A 203 -10.62 -17.49 -4.93
N HIS A 204 -9.96 -16.70 -4.07
CA HIS A 204 -9.84 -17.05 -2.67
C HIS A 204 -10.80 -16.22 -1.83
N PRO A 205 -11.60 -16.83 -0.94
CA PRO A 205 -12.31 -16.06 0.08
C PRO A 205 -11.28 -15.23 0.85
N SER A 206 -11.63 -14.00 1.19
CA SER A 206 -10.75 -13.17 1.99
C SER A 206 -10.44 -13.95 3.29
N CYS A 207 -9.16 -14.00 3.65
CA CYS A 207 -8.76 -14.60 4.93
C CYS A 207 -9.18 -13.74 6.13
N SER A 208 -9.77 -12.58 5.87
CA SER A 208 -10.19 -11.57 6.83
C SER A 208 -11.62 -11.14 6.53
N ASP A 209 -12.54 -11.39 7.46
CA ASP A 209 -13.96 -11.02 7.38
C ASP A 209 -14.31 -10.05 8.51
N LEU A 210 -14.89 -8.91 8.14
CA LEU A 210 -15.40 -7.90 9.05
C LEU A 210 -16.38 -8.49 10.07
N ASN A 211 -17.24 -9.42 9.65
CA ASN A 211 -18.25 -10.03 10.53
C ASN A 211 -17.62 -10.86 11.64
N ASP A 212 -16.54 -11.57 11.34
CA ASP A 212 -15.81 -12.34 12.35
C ASP A 212 -15.14 -11.43 13.37
N TYR A 213 -14.52 -10.34 12.91
CA TYR A 213 -13.98 -9.33 13.80
C TYR A 213 -15.07 -8.66 14.66
N GLU A 214 -16.22 -8.30 14.07
CA GLU A 214 -17.33 -7.70 14.81
C GLU A 214 -17.89 -8.66 15.86
N ARG A 215 -18.03 -9.95 15.55
CA ARG A 215 -18.40 -11.02 16.50
C ARG A 215 -17.40 -11.15 17.64
N LEU A 216 -16.10 -11.14 17.36
CA LEU A 216 -15.05 -11.18 18.40
C LEU A 216 -15.14 -9.97 19.35
N CYS A 217 -15.64 -8.84 18.88
CA CYS A 217 -15.82 -7.65 19.70
C CYS A 217 -17.16 -7.62 20.47
N THR A 218 -18.15 -8.44 20.12
CA THR A 218 -19.43 -8.54 20.83
C THR A 218 -19.56 -9.78 21.71
N GLY A 219 -18.91 -10.90 21.34
CA GLY A 219 -19.02 -12.20 22.00
C GLY A 219 -18.30 -12.32 23.34
N GLY A 220 -17.78 -11.24 23.90
CA GLY A 220 -17.20 -11.22 25.26
C GLY A 220 -18.22 -10.97 26.37
N VAL A 221 -19.53 -11.08 26.10
CA VAL A 221 -20.61 -10.84 27.07
C VAL A 221 -21.29 -12.15 27.53
N GLU A 222 -20.97 -13.29 26.92
CA GLU A 222 -21.54 -14.60 27.32
C GLU A 222 -20.44 -15.58 27.69
N ASP A 223 -19.86 -15.41 28.88
CA ASP A 223 -19.18 -16.46 29.64
C ASP A 223 -19.04 -15.95 31.09
N GLY A 224 -20.06 -16.19 31.92
CA GLY A 224 -20.03 -15.77 33.32
C GLY A 224 -21.36 -15.56 34.06
N VAL A 225 -22.45 -16.24 33.69
CA VAL A 225 -23.54 -16.49 34.63
C VAL A 225 -23.56 -17.99 34.93
N ALA A 226 -22.54 -18.43 35.68
CA ALA A 226 -22.65 -19.67 36.42
C ALA A 226 -23.45 -19.34 37.69
N SER A 227 -24.70 -19.77 37.68
CA SER A 227 -25.59 -19.84 38.83
C SER A 227 -24.92 -20.49 40.04
N GLY A 228 -24.92 -19.75 41.15
CA GLY A 228 -24.92 -20.18 42.55
C GLY A 228 -24.15 -21.44 42.93
N HIS A 229 -23.09 -21.27 43.71
CA HIS A 229 -22.88 -22.03 44.94
C HIS A 229 -22.25 -21.09 45.99
N SER A 230 -23.02 -20.84 47.04
CA SER A 230 -22.60 -20.14 48.23
C SER A 230 -21.51 -20.93 48.94
N ILE A 231 -20.37 -20.31 49.17
CA ILE A 231 -19.46 -20.71 50.25
C ILE A 231 -19.20 -19.44 51.06
N GLU A 232 -19.91 -19.35 52.17
CA GLU A 232 -19.61 -18.45 53.28
C GLU A 232 -18.26 -18.83 53.88
N HIS A 233 -17.45 -17.83 54.24
CA HIS A 233 -16.62 -17.82 55.46
C HIS A 233 -15.93 -16.44 55.62
N PRO A 234 -15.57 -16.04 56.85
CA PRO A 234 -16.18 -14.90 57.52
C PRO A 234 -15.32 -13.64 57.56
N MET A 235 -15.98 -12.56 57.98
CA MET A 235 -15.36 -11.31 58.43
C MET A 235 -14.33 -11.56 59.54
N ASP A 236 -13.25 -10.78 59.50
CA ASP A 236 -12.63 -10.25 60.71
C ASP A 236 -12.15 -8.80 60.46
N ASP A 237 -12.57 -7.94 61.38
CA ASP A 237 -12.29 -6.52 61.51
C ASP A 237 -10.83 -6.24 61.88
N ALA A 238 -10.26 -5.16 61.35
CA ALA A 238 -9.51 -4.16 62.13
C ALA A 238 -9.14 -2.94 61.27
N SER A 239 -9.49 -1.76 61.78
CA SER A 239 -9.33 -0.44 61.17
C SER A 239 -7.95 0.20 61.48
N PRO A 240 -7.75 1.54 61.42
CA PRO A 240 -6.97 2.20 60.35
C PRO A 240 -5.78 3.02 60.89
N CYS A 241 -4.81 3.41 60.05
CA CYS A 241 -3.83 4.44 60.44
C CYS A 241 -3.45 5.35 59.27
N HIS A 242 -3.62 6.64 59.52
CA HIS A 242 -3.32 7.79 58.68
C HIS A 242 -1.81 8.01 58.44
N SER A 243 -1.49 8.74 57.37
CA SER A 243 -0.86 10.07 57.40
C SER A 243 0.36 10.26 56.47
N SER A 244 0.30 11.38 55.72
CA SER A 244 1.37 12.32 55.30
C SER A 244 2.66 11.75 54.66
N ALA A 245 2.92 11.99 53.38
CA ALA A 245 3.41 13.23 52.75
C ALA A 245 4.92 13.50 52.90
N THR A 246 5.50 13.90 51.76
CA THR A 246 6.69 14.77 51.55
C THR A 246 8.09 14.13 51.51
N THR A 247 8.74 14.20 50.33
CA THR A 247 9.94 15.03 50.04
C THR A 247 10.94 14.38 49.08
N LEU A 248 11.03 14.98 47.89
CA LEU A 248 12.22 15.29 47.06
C LEU A 248 13.56 14.56 47.34
N LYS A 249 14.16 13.96 46.29
CA LYS A 249 15.41 14.43 45.62
C LYS A 249 15.97 13.36 44.65
N SER A 250 16.16 13.74 43.39
CA SER A 250 17.25 13.27 42.51
C SER A 250 18.56 14.03 42.89
N PRO A 251 19.76 13.83 42.30
CA PRO A 251 20.11 13.10 41.06
C PRO A 251 21.48 12.34 41.07
N CYS A 252 21.87 11.79 39.89
CA CYS A 252 23.24 11.49 39.41
C CYS A 252 23.99 10.33 40.11
N GLU A 253 24.77 9.43 39.49
CA GLU A 253 25.44 9.36 38.18
C GLU A 253 25.94 7.89 37.95
N PRO A 254 26.57 7.54 36.80
CA PRO A 254 26.74 6.18 36.28
C PRO A 254 28.02 5.46 36.76
N LEU A 255 28.15 4.16 36.48
CA LEU A 255 29.39 3.35 36.31
C LEU A 255 28.94 1.90 36.02
N SER A 256 29.11 1.37 34.80
CA SER A 256 30.27 0.62 34.28
C SER A 256 30.34 -0.85 34.68
N ASP A 257 30.64 -1.65 33.66
CA ASP A 257 31.26 -2.97 33.65
C ASP A 257 30.41 -4.22 33.95
N GLY A 258 30.38 -5.06 32.92
CA GLY A 258 29.82 -6.39 32.98
C GLY A 258 30.70 -7.36 33.75
N SER A 259 30.06 -8.38 34.29
CA SER A 259 30.60 -9.73 34.32
C SER A 259 29.46 -10.72 34.54
N ASN A 260 29.55 -11.82 33.79
CA ASN A 260 28.68 -12.98 33.86
C ASN A 260 28.64 -13.58 35.26
N ILE A 261 27.44 -13.77 35.82
CA ILE A 261 27.19 -14.81 36.82
C ILE A 261 25.91 -15.53 36.43
N ALA A 262 26.08 -16.78 36.02
CA ALA A 262 25.01 -17.74 35.80
C ALA A 262 24.26 -18.00 37.13
N SER A 263 22.93 -17.90 37.10
CA SER A 263 22.09 -18.51 38.13
C SER A 263 20.83 -19.13 37.49
N LYS A 264 20.84 -20.46 37.54
CA LYS A 264 19.74 -21.42 37.67
C LYS A 264 18.32 -20.98 37.26
N GLY A 265 17.88 -21.61 36.16
CA GLY A 265 16.57 -22.23 35.95
C GLY A 265 15.37 -21.77 36.78
N ALA A 266 14.50 -21.01 36.13
CA ALA A 266 13.07 -21.08 36.34
C ALA A 266 12.44 -21.44 34.98
N GLU A 267 11.90 -22.66 34.87
CA GLU A 267 11.08 -23.07 33.75
C GLU A 267 9.86 -22.15 33.66
N PRO A 268 9.52 -21.57 32.49
CA PRO A 268 8.21 -21.02 32.29
C PRO A 268 7.23 -22.18 32.12
N ASP A 269 6.39 -22.33 33.13
CA ASP A 269 5.19 -23.17 33.18
C ASP A 269 4.54 -23.28 31.80
N THR A 270 4.60 -24.48 31.22
CA THR A 270 3.96 -24.84 29.95
C THR A 270 2.46 -24.98 30.16
N GLY A 271 1.81 -23.89 30.57
CA GLY A 271 0.37 -23.75 30.52
C GLY A 271 -0.04 -23.54 29.07
N ALA A 272 -0.59 -24.58 28.45
CA ALA A 272 -1.20 -24.53 27.13
C ALA A 272 -2.28 -23.43 27.08
N TYR A 273 -1.89 -22.22 26.64
CA TYR A 273 -2.79 -21.12 26.39
C TYR A 273 -3.69 -21.51 25.22
N LYS A 274 -4.92 -21.96 25.53
CA LYS A 274 -5.97 -22.14 24.51
C LYS A 274 -6.24 -20.78 23.87
N SER A 275 -6.03 -20.71 22.56
CA SER A 275 -6.39 -19.54 21.75
C SER A 275 -7.85 -19.17 22.03
N PRO A 276 -8.18 -17.89 22.29
CA PRO A 276 -9.56 -17.45 22.51
C PRO A 276 -10.38 -17.44 21.20
N ILE A 277 -9.82 -17.93 20.10
CA ILE A 277 -10.52 -18.10 18.83
C ILE A 277 -11.27 -19.44 18.89
N PRO A 278 -12.61 -19.47 18.82
CA PRO A 278 -13.36 -20.72 18.85
C PRO A 278 -12.89 -21.67 17.74
N SER A 279 -12.73 -22.96 18.03
CA SER A 279 -12.08 -23.94 17.12
C SER A 279 -12.77 -24.09 15.76
N LYS A 280 -14.03 -23.68 15.61
CA LYS A 280 -14.73 -23.59 14.32
C LYS A 280 -14.23 -22.48 13.38
N TYR A 281 -13.41 -21.56 13.88
CA TYR A 281 -12.77 -20.46 13.12
C TYR A 281 -11.27 -20.68 12.91
N LEU A 282 -10.72 -21.80 13.41
CA LEU A 282 -9.56 -22.38 12.75
C LEU A 282 -10.07 -22.82 11.39
N PHE A 283 -9.76 -22.03 10.35
CA PHE A 283 -9.89 -22.49 8.98
C PHE A 283 -9.35 -23.92 8.94
N SER A 284 -10.12 -24.87 8.43
CA SER A 284 -9.61 -26.22 8.24
C SER A 284 -8.27 -26.10 7.52
N GLU A 285 -7.20 -26.66 8.09
CA GLU A 285 -5.89 -26.77 7.43
C GLU A 285 -5.99 -27.50 6.08
N SER A 286 -7.14 -28.12 5.82
CA SER A 286 -7.58 -28.65 4.54
C SER A 286 -7.59 -27.57 3.45
N THR A 287 -6.50 -27.56 2.68
CA THR A 287 -6.16 -26.79 1.48
C THR A 287 -5.69 -25.36 1.75
N ALA A 288 -4.42 -25.24 2.14
CA ALA A 288 -3.65 -24.05 1.80
C ALA A 288 -3.87 -23.73 0.32
N PRO A 289 -4.33 -22.52 -0.05
CA PRO A 289 -4.48 -22.20 -1.44
C PRO A 289 -3.13 -22.23 -2.13
N ALA A 290 -3.06 -22.95 -3.25
CA ALA A 290 -1.92 -22.90 -4.14
C ALA A 290 -1.84 -21.51 -4.78
N TYR A 291 -1.31 -20.53 -4.04
CA TYR A 291 -0.86 -19.27 -4.63
C TYR A 291 0.21 -19.65 -5.65
N GLY A 292 -0.15 -19.56 -6.93
CA GLY A 292 0.79 -19.86 -8.02
C GLY A 292 2.01 -18.94 -7.95
N ASN A 293 3.12 -19.41 -8.51
CA ASN A 293 4.37 -18.63 -8.56
C ASN A 293 4.16 -17.33 -9.35
N VAL A 294 4.69 -16.23 -8.81
CA VAL A 294 4.68 -14.90 -9.46
C VAL A 294 6.10 -14.56 -9.88
N VAL A 295 6.28 -14.24 -11.15
CA VAL A 295 7.57 -13.86 -11.73
C VAL A 295 7.47 -12.44 -12.25
N ASP A 296 8.34 -11.55 -11.76
CA ASP A 296 8.52 -10.20 -12.29
C ASP A 296 9.89 -10.03 -12.94
N LEU A 297 9.89 -9.85 -14.27
CA LEU A 297 11.12 -9.76 -15.07
C LEU A 297 11.88 -8.44 -14.91
N PHE A 298 11.20 -7.41 -14.38
CA PHE A 298 11.74 -6.07 -14.19
C PHE A 298 11.24 -5.54 -12.85
N CYS A 299 11.56 -6.25 -11.77
CA CYS A 299 10.86 -6.11 -10.50
C CYS A 299 11.11 -4.78 -9.78
N GLY A 300 12.09 -3.99 -10.20
CA GLY A 300 12.38 -2.71 -9.58
C GLY A 300 12.76 -2.86 -8.12
N CYS A 301 12.10 -2.10 -7.23
CA CYS A 301 12.28 -2.27 -5.78
C CYS A 301 11.43 -3.43 -5.22
N GLY A 302 10.84 -4.27 -6.09
CA GLY A 302 10.08 -5.47 -5.73
C GLY A 302 8.69 -5.22 -5.20
N THR A 303 8.12 -4.01 -5.33
CA THR A 303 6.82 -3.65 -4.73
C THR A 303 5.72 -4.66 -5.08
N VAL A 304 5.62 -5.11 -6.34
CA VAL A 304 4.61 -6.09 -6.77
C VAL A 304 4.80 -7.44 -6.08
N LEU A 305 6.03 -7.93 -6.03
CA LEU A 305 6.35 -9.22 -5.39
C LEU A 305 6.13 -9.18 -3.88
N ILE A 306 6.49 -8.07 -3.23
CA ILE A 306 6.28 -7.88 -1.79
C ILE A 306 4.78 -7.85 -1.46
N GLU A 307 3.96 -7.11 -2.19
CA GLU A 307 2.50 -7.10 -1.97
C GLU A 307 1.89 -8.49 -2.24
N ALA A 308 2.31 -9.18 -3.31
CA ALA A 308 1.85 -10.53 -3.61
C ALA A 308 2.21 -11.53 -2.49
N ALA A 309 3.43 -11.46 -1.98
CA ALA A 309 3.90 -12.29 -0.86
C ALA A 309 3.14 -11.98 0.44
N MET A 310 2.90 -10.70 0.75
CA MET A 310 2.09 -10.30 1.91
C MET A 310 0.64 -10.76 1.78
N MET A 311 0.05 -10.73 0.59
CA MET A 311 -1.29 -11.28 0.33
C MET A 311 -1.33 -12.78 0.58
N ALA A 312 -0.37 -13.53 0.03
CA ALA A 312 -0.28 -14.98 0.18
C ALA A 312 -0.03 -15.41 1.64
N ALA A 313 0.84 -14.70 2.35
CA ALA A 313 1.15 -14.91 3.76
C ALA A 313 0.06 -14.38 4.73
N ARG A 314 -1.02 -13.79 4.20
CA ARG A 314 -2.14 -13.21 4.97
C ARG A 314 -1.70 -12.09 5.93
N ILE A 315 -0.68 -11.33 5.55
CA ILE A 315 -0.14 -10.22 6.34
C ILE A 315 -0.93 -8.95 6.03
N ALA A 316 -1.73 -8.48 6.98
CA ALA A 316 -2.47 -7.22 6.86
C ALA A 316 -1.51 -6.03 6.67
N PRO A 317 -1.73 -5.13 5.69
CA PRO A 317 -0.83 -4.01 5.45
C PRO A 317 -0.73 -3.06 6.66
N GLY A 318 -1.83 -2.87 7.39
CA GLY A 318 -1.87 -2.01 8.58
C GLY A 318 -1.09 -2.56 9.78
N SER A 319 -0.68 -3.84 9.76
CA SER A 319 0.15 -4.43 10.82
C SER A 319 1.56 -3.87 10.87
N LEU A 320 2.02 -3.24 9.78
CA LEU A 320 3.34 -2.66 9.65
C LEU A 320 3.37 -1.16 9.99
N TRP A 321 2.22 -0.55 10.27
CA TRP A 321 2.16 0.87 10.54
C TRP A 321 2.81 1.23 11.88
N PRO A 322 3.77 2.18 11.90
CA PRO A 322 4.41 2.59 13.15
C PRO A 322 3.43 3.36 14.06
N SER A 323 2.49 4.09 13.46
CA SER A 323 1.50 4.91 14.16
C SER A 323 0.27 5.12 13.29
N ILE A 324 -0.90 5.32 13.91
CA ILE A 324 -2.17 5.56 13.22
C ILE A 324 -2.94 6.70 13.90
N SER A 325 -3.46 7.65 13.12
CA SER A 325 -4.12 8.86 13.64
C SER A 325 -5.38 8.60 14.47
N PHE A 326 -6.21 7.60 14.14
CA PHE A 326 -7.43 7.32 14.92
C PHE A 326 -7.16 6.95 16.38
N ARG A 327 -5.94 6.52 16.74
CA ARG A 327 -5.55 6.30 18.15
C ARG A 327 -5.50 7.61 18.94
N LYS A 328 -5.37 8.73 18.24
CA LYS A 328 -5.36 10.08 18.80
C LYS A 328 -6.76 10.73 18.80
N PHE A 329 -7.79 10.04 18.29
CA PHE A 329 -9.15 10.56 18.30
C PHE A 329 -9.67 10.77 19.72
N GLY A 330 -10.58 11.74 19.87
CA GLY A 330 -11.29 11.98 21.12
C GLY A 330 -12.09 10.75 21.57
N VAL A 331 -12.70 10.03 20.62
CA VAL A 331 -13.30 8.71 20.85
C VAL A 331 -12.45 7.62 20.19
N TYR A 332 -11.87 6.75 21.02
CA TYR A 332 -11.04 5.63 20.59
C TYR A 332 -11.34 4.40 21.46
N ASP A 333 -11.58 3.25 20.83
CA ASP A 333 -11.84 1.97 21.49
C ASP A 333 -10.60 1.07 21.38
N ASP A 334 -9.72 1.21 22.37
CA ASP A 334 -8.48 0.45 22.44
C ASP A 334 -8.71 -1.07 22.53
N ALA A 335 -9.80 -1.49 23.19
CA ALA A 335 -10.11 -2.90 23.37
C ALA A 335 -10.51 -3.55 22.04
N SER A 336 -11.36 -2.89 21.24
CA SER A 336 -11.68 -3.35 19.88
C SER A 336 -10.45 -3.32 18.98
N PHE A 337 -9.61 -2.27 19.04
CA PHE A 337 -8.40 -2.23 18.22
C PHE A 337 -7.39 -3.33 18.58
N ARG A 338 -7.17 -3.62 19.87
CA ARG A 338 -6.33 -4.76 20.29
C ARG A 338 -6.90 -6.09 19.83
N ARG A 339 -8.23 -6.26 19.84
CA ARG A 339 -8.89 -7.45 19.27
C ARG A 339 -8.64 -7.57 17.77
N LEU A 340 -8.68 -6.47 17.03
CA LEU A 340 -8.34 -6.46 15.60
C LEU A 340 -6.89 -6.90 15.36
N GLN A 341 -5.95 -6.41 16.16
CA GLN A 341 -4.54 -6.81 16.05
C GLN A 341 -4.36 -8.30 16.35
N LYS A 342 -5.04 -8.84 17.37
CA LYS A 342 -5.04 -10.27 17.68
C LYS A 342 -5.67 -11.11 16.56
N TYR A 343 -6.80 -10.65 16.02
CA TYR A 343 -7.46 -11.27 14.87
C TYR A 343 -6.52 -11.36 13.66
N ALA A 344 -5.89 -10.24 13.29
CA ALA A 344 -4.94 -10.20 12.19
C ALA A 344 -3.71 -11.09 12.41
N ALA A 345 -3.19 -11.13 13.64
CA ALA A 345 -2.10 -12.04 14.00
C ALA A 345 -2.51 -13.51 13.91
N GLY A 346 -3.75 -13.85 14.24
CA GLY A 346 -4.29 -15.21 14.20
C GLY A 346 -4.53 -15.74 12.79
N ILE A 347 -4.81 -14.89 11.80
CA ILE A 347 -5.01 -15.30 10.40
C ILE A 347 -3.72 -15.32 9.57
N LYS A 348 -2.67 -14.62 10.03
CA LYS A 348 -1.34 -14.64 9.41
C LYS A 348 -0.82 -16.08 9.40
N LEU A 349 -0.27 -16.53 8.27
CA LEU A 349 0.29 -17.87 8.19
C LEU A 349 1.50 -18.01 9.11
N SER A 350 1.52 -19.09 9.91
CA SER A 350 2.70 -19.47 10.68
C SER A 350 3.80 -19.93 9.73
N LYS A 351 5.06 -19.58 10.02
CA LYS A 351 6.20 -19.99 9.20
C LYS A 351 6.35 -21.51 9.13
N ASP A 352 5.96 -22.22 10.17
CA ASP A 352 6.05 -23.68 10.25
C ASP A 352 4.89 -24.40 9.55
N SER A 353 3.85 -23.66 9.12
CA SER A 353 2.71 -24.25 8.43
C SER A 353 3.08 -24.72 7.03
N GLU A 354 2.52 -25.86 6.59
CA GLU A 354 2.69 -26.37 5.22
C GLU A 354 2.30 -25.31 4.18
N ALA A 355 1.24 -24.55 4.47
CA ALA A 355 0.79 -23.41 3.67
C ALA A 355 1.91 -22.40 3.43
N TYR A 356 2.60 -21.96 4.49
CA TYR A 356 3.70 -20.99 4.36
C TYR A 356 4.92 -21.61 3.68
N GLN A 357 5.26 -22.85 4.02
CA GLN A 357 6.39 -23.57 3.44
C GLN A 357 6.24 -23.71 1.92
N SER A 358 5.02 -23.91 1.41
CA SER A 358 4.74 -23.96 -0.03
C SER A 358 4.99 -22.63 -0.78
N LEU A 359 5.10 -21.52 -0.06
CA LEU A 359 5.35 -20.18 -0.63
C LEU A 359 6.84 -19.84 -0.75
N LEU A 360 7.73 -20.65 -0.16
CA LEU A 360 9.16 -20.34 -0.11
C LEU A 360 9.76 -20.21 -1.51
N GLY A 361 10.33 -19.04 -1.78
CA GLY A 361 10.92 -18.70 -3.08
C GLY A 361 9.94 -18.67 -4.26
N SER A 362 8.62 -18.63 -4.02
CA SER A 362 7.58 -18.62 -5.06
C SER A 362 7.41 -17.25 -5.73
N PHE A 363 8.01 -16.20 -5.18
CA PHE A 363 7.96 -14.83 -5.72
C PHE A 363 9.33 -14.46 -6.31
N VAL A 364 9.46 -14.58 -7.63
CA VAL A 364 10.74 -14.46 -8.33
C VAL A 364 10.86 -13.09 -8.99
N GLY A 365 11.97 -12.40 -8.74
CA GLY A 365 12.23 -11.06 -9.28
C GLY A 365 13.59 -10.94 -9.94
N ILE A 366 13.64 -10.16 -11.02
CA ILE A 366 14.89 -9.81 -11.71
C ILE A 366 15.00 -8.32 -11.83
N GLU A 367 16.17 -7.81 -11.46
CA GLU A 367 16.50 -6.41 -11.63
C GLU A 367 18.00 -6.24 -11.85
N SER A 368 18.35 -5.40 -12.79
CA SER A 368 19.73 -5.09 -13.16
C SER A 368 20.41 -4.13 -12.19
N CYS A 369 19.61 -3.21 -11.62
CA CYS A 369 20.08 -2.13 -10.77
C CYS A 369 20.27 -2.61 -9.33
N TRP A 370 21.53 -2.62 -8.87
CA TRP A 370 21.89 -3.04 -7.52
C TRP A 370 21.17 -2.23 -6.43
N GLU A 371 21.00 -0.91 -6.61
CA GLU A 371 20.32 -0.04 -5.62
C GLU A 371 18.86 -0.44 -5.41
N LYS A 372 18.19 -0.88 -6.48
CA LYS A 372 16.82 -1.35 -6.44
C LYS A 372 16.71 -2.76 -5.88
N VAL A 373 17.64 -3.65 -6.22
CA VAL A 373 17.75 -4.99 -5.61
C VAL A 373 17.95 -4.87 -4.11
N GLU A 374 18.87 -4.02 -3.67
CA GLU A 374 19.10 -3.73 -2.26
C GLU A 374 17.82 -3.18 -1.61
N ALA A 375 17.16 -2.20 -2.25
CA ALA A 375 15.89 -1.67 -1.77
C ALA A 375 14.80 -2.74 -1.65
N CYS A 376 14.74 -3.68 -2.59
CA CYS A 376 13.83 -4.82 -2.57
C CYS A 376 14.08 -5.74 -1.37
N LEU A 377 15.33 -6.18 -1.17
CA LEU A 377 15.68 -7.12 -0.10
C LEU A 377 15.37 -6.54 1.28
N TYR A 378 15.80 -5.30 1.57
CA TYR A 378 15.49 -4.65 2.85
C TYR A 378 13.99 -4.36 3.01
N SER A 379 13.28 -4.05 1.92
CA SER A 379 11.83 -3.85 1.97
C SER A 379 11.09 -5.16 2.27
N ALA A 380 11.51 -6.26 1.67
CA ALA A 380 10.94 -7.59 1.90
C ALA A 380 11.22 -8.09 3.32
N GLU A 381 12.41 -7.80 3.86
CA GLU A 381 12.76 -8.07 5.25
C GLU A 381 11.83 -7.32 6.22
N ARG A 382 11.64 -6.01 6.01
CA ARG A 382 10.71 -5.19 6.81
C ARG A 382 9.26 -5.63 6.69
N ALA A 383 8.86 -6.16 5.55
CA ALA A 383 7.54 -6.75 5.34
C ALA A 383 7.40 -8.16 5.94
N GLY A 384 8.50 -8.80 6.36
CA GLY A 384 8.51 -10.15 6.92
C GLY A 384 8.29 -11.26 5.90
N VAL A 385 8.66 -11.03 4.63
CA VAL A 385 8.43 -11.95 3.50
C VAL A 385 9.69 -12.25 2.69
N LEU A 386 10.88 -11.86 3.16
CA LEU A 386 12.15 -12.03 2.43
C LEU A 386 12.41 -13.48 1.98
N ASP A 387 12.10 -14.45 2.83
CA ASP A 387 12.22 -15.89 2.58
C ASP A 387 11.25 -16.42 1.51
N LEU A 388 10.17 -15.69 1.24
CA LEU A 388 9.24 -16.01 0.16
C LEU A 388 9.76 -15.53 -1.20
N LEU A 389 10.73 -14.60 -1.23
CA LEU A 389 11.24 -13.99 -2.44
C LEU A 389 12.52 -14.66 -2.95
N ARG A 390 12.68 -14.68 -4.27
CA ARG A 390 13.91 -15.05 -4.97
C ARG A 390 14.29 -13.92 -5.92
N ILE A 391 15.20 -13.06 -5.48
CA ILE A 391 15.67 -11.92 -6.28
C ILE A 391 17.02 -12.24 -6.91
N THR A 392 17.12 -12.04 -8.22
CA THR A 392 18.35 -12.20 -8.98
C THR A 392 18.78 -10.86 -9.54
N GLN A 393 19.99 -10.42 -9.22
CA GLN A 393 20.57 -9.25 -9.88
C GLN A 393 21.07 -9.65 -11.27
N SER A 394 20.38 -9.20 -12.32
CA SER A 394 20.72 -9.56 -13.70
C SER A 394 20.06 -8.61 -14.70
N ASP A 395 20.67 -8.46 -15.87
CA ASP A 395 20.06 -7.74 -16.99
C ASP A 395 19.31 -8.74 -17.86
N TYR A 396 17.98 -8.78 -17.74
CA TYR A 396 17.14 -9.72 -18.52
C TYR A 396 17.43 -9.66 -20.03
N LEU A 397 17.77 -8.49 -20.56
CA LEU A 397 18.07 -8.30 -21.98
C LEU A 397 19.40 -8.94 -22.41
N LYS A 398 20.33 -9.18 -21.48
CA LYS A 398 21.67 -9.72 -21.76
C LYS A 398 21.84 -11.14 -21.28
N ASP A 399 21.43 -11.40 -20.05
CA ASP A 399 21.73 -12.62 -19.32
C ASP A 399 20.60 -13.66 -19.46
N GLY A 400 19.41 -13.20 -19.88
CA GLY A 400 18.19 -14.03 -19.87
C GLY A 400 17.86 -14.55 -18.47
N LEU A 401 17.10 -15.64 -18.40
CA LEU A 401 16.65 -16.26 -17.14
C LEU A 401 17.24 -17.66 -16.92
N TYR A 402 18.31 -17.99 -17.63
CA TYR A 402 18.91 -19.34 -17.63
C TYR A 402 19.36 -19.80 -16.24
N THR A 403 19.66 -18.86 -15.33
CA THR A 403 20.08 -19.13 -13.96
C THR A 403 18.91 -19.36 -13.00
N ALA A 404 17.77 -18.65 -13.16
CA ALA A 404 16.69 -18.70 -12.17
C ALA A 404 15.81 -19.97 -12.25
N HIS A 405 15.72 -20.61 -13.42
CA HIS A 405 14.99 -21.88 -13.59
C HIS A 405 15.83 -23.13 -13.28
N ARG A 406 17.17 -23.00 -13.18
CA ARG A 406 18.10 -24.14 -13.11
C ARG A 406 18.03 -24.94 -11.80
N SER A 407 17.34 -24.43 -10.78
CA SER A 407 17.19 -25.05 -9.46
C SER A 407 15.85 -25.74 -9.22
N ARG A 408 14.97 -25.84 -10.23
CA ARG A 408 13.67 -26.53 -10.10
C ARG A 408 13.61 -27.81 -10.93
N LYS A 409 12.76 -28.75 -10.47
CA LYS A 409 12.34 -29.90 -11.29
C LYS A 409 11.68 -29.37 -12.56
N GLU A 410 12.05 -29.95 -13.70
CA GLU A 410 11.62 -29.54 -15.05
C GLU A 410 10.10 -29.51 -15.25
N SER A 411 9.33 -30.12 -14.33
CA SER A 411 7.87 -30.20 -14.32
C SER A 411 7.12 -29.04 -13.64
N GLU A 412 7.79 -28.16 -12.90
CA GLU A 412 7.13 -27.04 -12.18
C GLU A 412 7.09 -25.77 -13.03
N ARG A 413 6.04 -25.61 -13.84
CA ARG A 413 5.79 -24.40 -14.63
C ARG A 413 5.22 -23.27 -13.77
N TRP A 414 5.46 -22.02 -14.15
CA TRP A 414 4.97 -20.83 -13.44
C TRP A 414 3.57 -20.39 -13.91
N ARG A 415 2.85 -19.66 -13.05
CA ARG A 415 1.44 -19.26 -13.28
C ARG A 415 1.22 -17.79 -13.59
N TYR A 416 2.00 -16.89 -12.97
CA TYR A 416 1.81 -15.46 -13.13
C TYR A 416 3.09 -14.80 -13.62
N LEU A 417 3.02 -14.17 -14.79
CA LEU A 417 4.09 -13.37 -15.37
C LEU A 417 3.73 -11.89 -15.31
N ILE A 418 4.62 -11.09 -14.73
CA ILE A 418 4.54 -9.64 -14.70
C ILE A 418 5.81 -9.09 -15.33
N ALA A 419 5.69 -8.06 -16.18
CA ALA A 419 6.85 -7.37 -16.72
C ALA A 419 6.60 -5.86 -16.73
N GLN A 420 7.33 -5.14 -15.87
CA GLN A 420 7.34 -3.68 -15.87
C GLN A 420 8.37 -3.16 -16.87
N LEU A 421 7.92 -2.96 -18.11
CA LEU A 421 8.82 -2.67 -19.22
C LEU A 421 9.57 -1.33 -19.00
N PRO A 422 10.85 -1.25 -19.37
CA PRO A 422 11.59 0.02 -19.31
C PRO A 422 10.92 1.10 -20.17
N ARG A 423 11.20 2.37 -19.87
CA ARG A 423 10.65 3.49 -20.66
C ARG A 423 11.12 3.41 -22.12
N LEU A 424 10.27 3.83 -23.05
CA LEU A 424 10.65 4.00 -24.45
C LEU A 424 11.25 5.39 -24.69
N LYS A 425 12.28 5.50 -25.55
CA LYS A 425 12.96 6.77 -25.88
C LYS A 425 12.10 7.76 -26.67
N CYS A 426 11.18 7.27 -27.49
CA CYS A 426 10.32 8.05 -28.39
C CYS A 426 8.94 7.39 -28.52
N LYS A 427 7.96 8.02 -29.19
CA LYS A 427 6.69 7.34 -29.48
C LYS A 427 6.89 6.38 -30.66
N PHE A 428 6.14 5.28 -30.67
CA PHE A 428 6.21 4.30 -31.76
C PHE A 428 5.84 4.91 -33.12
N SER A 429 4.98 5.93 -33.12
CA SER A 429 4.61 6.73 -34.30
C SER A 429 5.78 7.45 -34.97
N ASP A 430 6.89 7.62 -34.26
CA ASP A 430 8.06 8.36 -34.71
C ASP A 430 9.11 7.43 -35.34
N VAL A 431 8.81 6.12 -35.42
CA VAL A 431 9.68 5.10 -36.02
C VAL A 431 9.30 4.95 -37.49
N PRO A 432 10.25 5.14 -38.43
CA PRO A 432 10.00 4.89 -39.84
C PRO A 432 9.52 3.45 -40.05
N ASP A 433 8.45 3.29 -40.82
CA ASP A 433 7.85 2.00 -41.15
C ASP A 433 8.87 1.16 -41.94
N HIS A 434 9.55 0.24 -41.26
CA HIS A 434 10.39 -0.75 -41.91
C HIS A 434 9.59 -2.05 -41.98
N SER A 435 8.73 -2.14 -42.99
CA SER A 435 8.07 -3.36 -43.44
C SER A 435 9.09 -4.32 -44.07
N GLY A 436 10.07 -4.76 -43.28
CA GLY A 436 11.08 -5.72 -43.68
C GLY A 436 11.27 -6.75 -42.58
N ASP A 437 11.03 -8.01 -42.91
CA ASP A 437 11.30 -9.17 -42.05
C ASP A 437 12.65 -9.02 -41.36
N VAL A 438 12.64 -9.00 -40.03
CA VAL A 438 13.86 -9.00 -39.23
C VAL A 438 14.46 -10.40 -39.31
N ALA A 439 15.28 -10.63 -40.34
CA ALA A 439 16.16 -11.78 -40.40
C ALA A 439 17.07 -11.78 -39.18
N VAL A 440 16.95 -12.83 -38.37
CA VAL A 440 17.77 -13.06 -37.18
C VAL A 440 19.13 -13.53 -37.64
N ASP A 441 20.11 -12.63 -37.73
CA ASP A 441 21.49 -13.04 -37.99
C ASP A 441 22.20 -13.36 -36.67
N SER A 442 22.45 -14.66 -36.49
CA SER A 442 23.10 -15.26 -35.33
C SER A 442 24.57 -15.49 -35.62
N THR A 443 25.43 -14.47 -35.50
CA THR A 443 26.88 -14.72 -35.46
C THR A 443 27.64 -13.78 -34.52
N SER A 444 28.39 -14.43 -33.63
CA SER A 444 29.33 -13.86 -32.67
C SER A 444 30.47 -13.13 -33.38
N ASN A 445 30.68 -11.86 -33.07
CA ASN A 445 31.76 -11.07 -33.65
C ASN A 445 33.09 -11.33 -32.89
N ARG A 446 33.85 -12.35 -33.34
CA ARG A 446 35.25 -12.56 -32.97
C ARG A 446 36.11 -11.60 -33.80
N LYS A 447 36.71 -10.60 -33.17
CA LYS A 447 37.74 -9.75 -33.80
C LYS A 447 38.98 -10.58 -34.15
N ARG A 448 39.52 -10.38 -35.36
CA ARG A 448 40.95 -10.55 -35.64
C ARG A 448 41.50 -9.28 -36.33
N PRO A 449 42.78 -8.93 -36.08
CA PRO A 449 43.39 -7.70 -36.54
C PRO A 449 44.19 -7.91 -37.84
N GLY A 450 44.34 -6.86 -38.65
CA GLY A 450 45.29 -6.85 -39.77
C GLY A 450 44.95 -5.84 -40.86
N ASP A 451 45.90 -4.94 -41.08
CA ASP A 451 46.28 -4.35 -42.37
C ASP A 451 45.65 -3.04 -42.89
N THR A 452 46.38 -1.96 -42.53
CA THR A 452 47.05 -0.97 -43.39
C THR A 452 46.27 0.00 -44.30
N ASN A 453 46.47 1.28 -43.97
CA ASN A 453 46.80 2.43 -44.84
C ASN A 453 45.93 2.76 -46.05
N SER A 454 45.21 3.88 -45.95
CA SER A 454 45.41 5.02 -46.88
C SER A 454 44.80 6.30 -46.30
N LEU A 455 45.59 7.37 -46.28
CA LEU A 455 45.24 8.74 -45.88
C LEU A 455 44.26 9.39 -46.88
N PRO A 456 43.36 10.29 -46.45
CA PRO A 456 42.63 11.16 -47.36
C PRO A 456 43.44 12.43 -47.72
N PRO A 457 43.16 13.09 -48.86
CA PRO A 457 43.90 14.26 -49.28
C PRO A 457 43.52 15.51 -48.49
N VAL A 458 44.54 16.33 -48.25
CA VAL A 458 44.51 17.63 -47.61
C VAL A 458 43.99 18.69 -48.58
N THR A 459 43.01 19.48 -48.17
CA THR A 459 42.88 20.88 -48.61
C THR A 459 42.66 21.79 -47.41
N ASP A 460 43.32 22.94 -47.51
CA ASP A 460 43.79 23.79 -46.43
C ASP A 460 42.98 25.11 -46.39
N ARG A 461 42.81 25.66 -45.17
CA ARG A 461 42.89 27.09 -44.79
C ARG A 461 41.74 27.63 -43.93
N ARG A 462 42.07 27.70 -42.63
CA ARG A 462 42.07 28.89 -41.74
C ARG A 462 40.88 29.86 -41.81
N THR A 463 40.14 29.93 -40.71
CA THR A 463 39.94 31.19 -39.96
C THR A 463 39.90 30.94 -38.44
N ARG A 464 40.59 31.80 -37.70
CA ARG A 464 40.66 31.86 -36.24
C ARG A 464 39.32 32.32 -35.65
N ASN A 465 38.90 31.77 -34.51
CA ASN A 465 38.91 32.52 -33.24
C ASN A 465 38.26 31.76 -32.06
N THR A 466 38.90 31.95 -30.91
CA THR A 466 38.37 31.95 -29.53
C THR A 466 37.80 30.65 -28.94
N ARG A 467 38.63 29.99 -28.12
CA ARG A 467 38.18 29.19 -26.98
C ARG A 467 37.68 30.13 -25.86
N PRO A 468 36.57 29.80 -25.20
CA PRO A 468 36.44 30.00 -23.77
C PRO A 468 36.58 28.64 -23.07
N THR A 469 37.60 28.53 -22.23
CA THR A 469 37.70 27.51 -21.20
C THR A 469 36.52 27.63 -20.24
N GLN A 470 35.57 26.70 -20.30
CA GLN A 470 34.67 26.45 -19.19
C GLN A 470 34.84 25.01 -18.71
N ASN A 471 35.49 24.89 -17.56
CA ASN A 471 35.34 23.79 -16.62
C ASN A 471 33.85 23.54 -16.36
N ARG A 472 33.25 22.59 -17.06
CA ARG A 472 32.05 21.90 -16.58
C ARG A 472 32.46 20.51 -16.12
N LYS A 473 32.69 20.39 -14.82
CA LYS A 473 32.49 19.12 -14.10
C LYS A 473 31.07 18.68 -14.42
N ALA A 474 30.92 17.73 -15.33
CA ALA A 474 29.64 17.11 -15.64
C ALA A 474 29.19 16.33 -14.41
N GLN A 475 28.34 16.95 -13.58
CA GLN A 475 27.37 16.20 -12.79
C GLN A 475 26.49 15.47 -13.80
N ARG A 476 26.81 14.21 -14.08
CA ARG A 476 25.88 13.28 -14.74
C ARG A 476 24.72 13.08 -13.76
N SER A 477 23.60 13.73 -14.03
CA SER A 477 22.33 13.36 -13.44
C SER A 477 22.04 11.89 -13.78
N SER A 478 21.76 11.09 -12.77
CA SER A 478 21.44 9.66 -12.86
C SER A 478 20.11 9.36 -13.56
N SER A 479 19.40 10.39 -14.06
CA SER A 479 18.07 10.28 -14.67
C SER A 479 18.08 9.94 -16.17
N ALA A 480 19.24 9.80 -16.81
CA ALA A 480 19.38 9.55 -18.25
C ALA A 480 19.66 8.08 -18.64
N VAL A 481 19.56 7.14 -17.69
CA VAL A 481 19.86 5.72 -17.92
C VAL A 481 18.55 4.95 -18.12
N SER A 482 18.46 4.16 -19.21
CA SER A 482 17.50 3.06 -19.49
C SER A 482 16.31 3.28 -20.42
N ALA A 483 16.17 4.41 -21.13
CA ALA A 483 15.14 4.45 -22.18
C ALA A 483 15.54 3.53 -23.37
N LEU A 484 14.67 2.60 -23.77
CA LEU A 484 14.90 1.66 -24.89
C LEU A 484 14.57 2.31 -26.24
N ASP A 485 15.28 1.93 -27.29
CA ASP A 485 14.84 2.23 -28.66
C ASP A 485 13.72 1.26 -29.10
N PRO A 486 12.85 1.65 -30.04
CA PRO A 486 11.68 0.85 -30.43
C PRO A 486 11.98 -0.53 -30.98
N LEU A 487 13.07 -0.70 -31.75
CA LEU A 487 13.47 -2.01 -32.26
C LEU A 487 13.89 -2.95 -31.14
N ARG A 488 14.68 -2.47 -30.17
CA ARG A 488 15.00 -3.24 -28.95
C ARG A 488 13.77 -3.54 -28.10
N TYR A 489 12.80 -2.63 -28.08
CA TYR A 489 11.54 -2.84 -27.37
C TYR A 489 10.70 -3.98 -27.98
N CYS A 490 10.57 -4.04 -29.31
CA CYS A 490 9.90 -5.16 -29.98
C CYS A 490 10.63 -6.49 -29.75
N LYS A 491 11.97 -6.49 -29.85
CA LYS A 491 12.77 -7.68 -29.54
C LYS A 491 12.58 -8.14 -28.10
N LEU A 492 12.49 -7.20 -27.15
CA LEU A 492 12.20 -7.50 -25.75
C LEU A 492 10.83 -8.20 -25.62
N VAL A 493 9.77 -7.63 -26.16
CA VAL A 493 8.41 -8.21 -26.11
C VAL A 493 8.41 -9.62 -26.71
N HIS A 494 9.00 -9.80 -27.89
CA HIS A 494 9.10 -11.11 -28.53
C HIS A 494 9.88 -12.13 -27.69
N ASN A 495 10.97 -11.71 -27.02
CA ASN A 495 11.72 -12.58 -26.12
C ASN A 495 10.92 -12.96 -24.88
N ILE A 496 10.11 -12.04 -24.32
CA ILE A 496 9.18 -12.36 -23.22
C ILE A 496 8.15 -13.41 -23.67
N SER A 497 7.68 -13.37 -24.92
CA SER A 497 6.81 -14.43 -25.48
C SER A 497 7.43 -15.82 -25.38
N LYS A 498 8.64 -15.96 -25.94
CA LYS A 498 9.36 -17.23 -25.98
C LYS A 498 9.67 -17.71 -24.58
N PHE A 499 9.97 -16.77 -23.70
CA PHE A 499 10.17 -17.02 -22.28
C PHE A 499 8.91 -17.58 -21.61
N LYS A 500 7.75 -16.96 -21.84
CA LYS A 500 6.45 -17.45 -21.36
C LYS A 500 6.21 -18.90 -21.82
N GLN A 501 6.29 -19.14 -23.13
CA GLN A 501 6.03 -20.45 -23.73
C GLN A 501 6.90 -21.55 -23.12
N ARG A 502 8.16 -21.24 -22.80
CA ARG A 502 9.11 -22.22 -22.28
C ARG A 502 8.91 -22.58 -20.80
N PHE A 503 8.53 -21.62 -19.96
CA PHE A 503 8.63 -21.77 -18.50
C PHE A 503 7.30 -21.61 -17.74
N PHE A 504 6.24 -21.16 -18.40
CA PHE A 504 4.93 -20.95 -17.78
C PHE A 504 3.92 -21.96 -18.26
N GLU A 505 2.90 -22.23 -17.45
CA GLU A 505 1.74 -23.05 -17.83
C GLU A 505 1.04 -22.45 -19.06
N ASP A 506 0.34 -23.29 -19.82
CA ASP A 506 -0.30 -22.84 -21.06
C ASP A 506 -1.44 -21.83 -20.79
N ASP A 507 -2.09 -21.94 -19.63
CA ASP A 507 -3.12 -21.03 -19.11
C ASP A 507 -2.54 -19.92 -18.20
N ALA A 508 -1.22 -19.79 -18.12
CA ALA A 508 -0.57 -18.79 -17.28
C ALA A 508 -1.02 -17.36 -17.63
N ARG A 509 -1.28 -16.60 -16.58
CA ARG A 509 -1.74 -15.21 -16.68
C ARG A 509 -0.53 -14.29 -16.80
N CYS A 510 -0.63 -13.33 -17.72
CA CYS A 510 0.45 -12.40 -18.06
C CYS A 510 -0.06 -10.97 -17.97
N LEU A 511 0.79 -10.08 -17.44
CA LEU A 511 0.55 -8.66 -17.37
C LEU A 511 1.81 -7.89 -17.78
N LEU A 512 1.64 -6.99 -18.75
CA LEU A 512 2.72 -6.13 -19.24
C LEU A 512 2.41 -4.69 -18.86
N VAL A 513 3.26 -4.10 -18.03
CA VAL A 513 3.13 -2.69 -17.64
C VAL A 513 4.04 -1.87 -18.55
N ALA A 514 3.44 -0.98 -19.33
CA ALA A 514 4.16 -0.08 -20.24
C ALA A 514 4.09 1.36 -19.70
N PRO A 515 5.23 1.99 -19.38
CA PRO A 515 5.24 3.40 -19.06
C PRO A 515 5.04 4.20 -20.35
N SER A 516 3.94 4.97 -20.40
CA SER A 516 3.51 5.86 -21.52
C SER A 516 2.62 5.19 -22.57
N MET A 517 1.55 5.90 -22.96
CA MET A 517 0.56 5.48 -23.98
C MET A 517 1.23 5.16 -25.32
N LEU A 518 1.57 3.89 -25.49
CA LEU A 518 1.88 3.32 -26.78
C LEU A 518 0.67 2.44 -27.12
N HIS A 519 -0.08 2.80 -28.15
CA HIS A 519 -0.68 1.73 -28.96
C HIS A 519 0.52 0.96 -29.49
N LEU A 520 0.78 -0.21 -28.92
CA LEU A 520 1.81 -1.11 -29.38
C LEU A 520 1.18 -1.94 -30.51
N PRO A 521 1.35 -1.59 -31.80
CA PRO A 521 0.96 -2.48 -32.87
C PRO A 521 1.71 -3.79 -32.70
N ASN A 522 1.02 -4.91 -32.89
CA ASN A 522 1.58 -6.28 -32.94
C ASN A 522 1.97 -6.93 -31.59
N MET A 523 1.36 -6.55 -30.46
CA MET A 523 1.49 -7.33 -29.21
C MET A 523 0.85 -8.72 -29.30
N GLU A 524 -0.23 -8.86 -30.08
CA GLU A 524 -1.03 -10.09 -30.19
C GLU A 524 -0.23 -11.26 -30.78
N THR A 525 0.59 -10.98 -31.79
CA THR A 525 1.43 -12.00 -32.46
C THR A 525 2.57 -12.51 -31.58
N ALA A 526 2.94 -11.72 -30.56
CA ALA A 526 4.07 -12.01 -29.67
C ALA A 526 3.65 -12.52 -28.29
N HIS A 527 2.43 -12.98 -28.03
CA HIS A 527 2.10 -13.57 -26.71
C HIS A 527 1.24 -14.85 -26.77
N GLY A 528 1.04 -15.41 -27.97
CA GLY A 528 0.26 -16.64 -28.17
C GLY A 528 -1.25 -16.49 -27.95
N GLY A 529 -1.74 -15.25 -27.85
CA GLY A 529 -3.15 -14.90 -27.69
C GLY A 529 -3.31 -13.37 -27.57
N PRO A 530 -4.51 -12.83 -27.78
CA PRO A 530 -4.74 -11.39 -27.69
C PRO A 530 -4.49 -10.89 -26.26
N LEU A 531 -3.76 -9.78 -26.16
CA LEU A 531 -3.65 -9.00 -24.94
C LEU A 531 -4.61 -7.82 -25.07
N HIS A 532 -5.51 -7.68 -24.11
CA HIS A 532 -6.47 -6.59 -24.08
C HIS A 532 -5.84 -5.37 -23.38
N GLY A 533 -6.19 -4.18 -23.85
CA GLY A 533 -5.86 -2.95 -23.14
C GLY A 533 -6.48 -2.97 -21.75
N GLY A 534 -5.66 -2.77 -20.72
CA GLY A 534 -6.11 -2.65 -19.33
C GLY A 534 -6.36 -1.19 -18.94
N ARG A 535 -6.21 -0.89 -17.65
CA ARG A 535 -6.44 0.47 -17.13
C ARG A 535 -5.23 1.38 -17.28
N ALA A 536 -5.52 2.67 -17.45
CA ALA A 536 -4.55 3.75 -17.33
C ALA A 536 -4.66 4.39 -15.94
N PHE A 537 -3.58 4.36 -15.17
CA PHE A 537 -3.52 4.96 -13.84
C PHE A 537 -3.05 6.40 -13.93
N VAL A 538 -3.84 7.32 -13.38
CA VAL A 538 -3.61 8.76 -13.48
C VAL A 538 -3.08 9.28 -12.15
N LYS A 539 -1.90 9.92 -12.18
CA LYS A 539 -1.33 10.65 -11.02
C LYS A 539 -1.41 12.14 -11.30
N SER A 540 -2.10 12.89 -10.44
CA SER A 540 -2.28 14.35 -10.57
C SER A 540 -2.89 14.79 -11.91
N GLY A 541 -3.82 14.02 -12.45
CA GLY A 541 -4.47 14.33 -13.73
C GLY A 541 -3.68 13.90 -14.98
N VAL A 542 -2.45 13.42 -14.83
CA VAL A 542 -1.62 12.92 -15.95
C VAL A 542 -1.59 11.39 -15.92
N PRO A 543 -1.88 10.70 -17.05
CA PRO A 543 -1.67 9.26 -17.16
C PRO A 543 -0.22 8.92 -16.83
N SER A 544 -0.03 8.17 -15.76
CA SER A 544 1.28 7.82 -15.22
C SER A 544 1.73 6.43 -15.65
N MET A 545 0.79 5.53 -15.97
CA MET A 545 1.06 4.14 -16.30
C MET A 545 -0.14 3.49 -17.01
N ALA A 546 0.11 2.62 -17.98
CA ALA A 546 -0.90 1.77 -18.60
C ALA A 546 -0.38 0.32 -18.63
N TYR A 547 -1.28 -0.66 -18.68
CA TYR A 547 -0.90 -2.06 -18.80
C TYR A 547 -1.82 -2.83 -19.75
N HIS A 548 -1.36 -3.99 -20.17
CA HIS A 548 -2.10 -4.95 -20.99
C HIS A 548 -2.17 -6.29 -20.27
N SER A 549 -3.29 -6.99 -20.38
CA SER A 549 -3.50 -8.30 -19.73
C SER A 549 -4.34 -9.24 -20.58
N HIS A 550 -4.36 -10.53 -20.26
CA HIS A 550 -5.23 -11.50 -20.94
C HIS A 550 -6.70 -11.38 -20.55
N ARG A 551 -7.04 -10.60 -19.50
CA ARG A 551 -8.42 -10.43 -19.06
C ARG A 551 -9.06 -9.29 -19.84
N GLU A 552 -10.24 -9.53 -20.41
CA GLU A 552 -11.09 -8.44 -20.92
C GLU A 552 -11.56 -7.61 -19.72
N ASP A 553 -11.25 -6.32 -19.71
CA ASP A 553 -11.87 -5.39 -18.77
C ASP A 553 -13.36 -5.25 -19.16
N VAL A 554 -14.23 -6.03 -18.52
CA VAL A 554 -15.69 -5.98 -18.72
C VAL A 554 -16.29 -4.63 -18.28
N THR A 555 -15.48 -3.72 -17.73
CA THR A 555 -15.92 -2.44 -17.18
C THR A 555 -15.07 -1.27 -17.69
N ASN A 556 -15.38 -0.77 -18.89
CA ASN A 556 -15.39 0.65 -19.25
C ASN A 556 -15.66 0.81 -20.76
N LYS A 557 -16.92 1.04 -21.12
CA LYS A 557 -17.26 1.86 -22.29
C LYS A 557 -17.53 3.28 -21.82
#